data_AF-A0A3S4U7R6-F1
#
_entry.id   AF-A0A3S4U7R6-F1
#
_cell.length_a   1.000
_cell.length_b   1.000
_cell.length_c   1.000
_cell.angle_alpha   90.00
_cell.angle_beta   90.00
_cell.angle_gamma   90.00
#
_symmetry.space_group_name_H-M   'P 1'
#
loop_
_entity.id
_entity.type
_entity.pdbx_description
1 polymer ?
#
loop_
_entity_poly.entity_id
_entity_poly.type
_entity_poly.pdbx_seq_one_letter_code
_entity_poly.pdbx_strand_id
1 'polypeptide(L)'
;MKLADLPLWVQMCSPTSLDELTELRISLSHNEQIKSELERFLHAQWCVLNSKARKELDEDIRMEYQHAAHTIAEISGMIFRPDKPIQTTGTLPAV
;
A
#
# COMPACT_ATOMS: atom_id res chain seq x y z
N MET A 1 -14.95 -13.01 -21.56
CA MET A 1 -14.73 -12.92 -20.10
C MET A 1 -14.62 -11.45 -19.74
N LYS A 2 -15.18 -11.04 -18.61
CA LYS A 2 -14.95 -9.68 -18.10
C LYS A 2 -13.57 -9.64 -17.45
N LEU A 3 -12.92 -8.47 -17.41
CA LEU A 3 -11.59 -8.31 -16.81
C LEU A 3 -11.56 -8.82 -15.35
N ALA A 4 -12.64 -8.57 -14.61
CA ALA A 4 -12.84 -9.00 -13.23
C ALA A 4 -12.81 -10.53 -13.02
N ASP A 5 -13.01 -11.33 -14.08
CA ASP A 5 -13.03 -12.79 -14.00
C ASP A 5 -11.63 -13.42 -14.13
N LEU A 6 -10.58 -12.61 -14.40
CA LEU A 6 -9.22 -13.08 -14.62
C LEU A 6 -8.41 -13.14 -13.31
N PRO A 7 -7.32 -13.91 -13.24
CA PRO A 7 -6.41 -13.86 -12.10
C PRO A 7 -5.85 -12.45 -11.87
N LEU A 8 -5.68 -12.05 -10.61
CA LEU A 8 -5.25 -10.68 -10.23
C LEU A 8 -3.97 -10.21 -10.96
N TRP A 9 -2.99 -11.10 -11.17
CA TRP A 9 -1.76 -10.76 -11.89
C TRP A 9 -2.00 -10.38 -13.36
N VAL A 10 -3.07 -10.88 -13.99
CA VAL A 10 -3.48 -10.51 -15.36
C VAL A 10 -4.17 -9.15 -15.34
N GLN A 11 -5.02 -8.91 -14.33
CA GLN A 11 -5.71 -7.62 -14.16
C GLN A 11 -4.72 -6.48 -13.89
N MET A 12 -3.61 -6.75 -13.18
CA MET A 12 -2.53 -5.77 -12.93
C MET A 12 -1.93 -5.17 -14.22
N CYS A 13 -1.95 -5.91 -15.33
CA CYS A 13 -1.44 -5.42 -16.62
C CYS A 13 -2.44 -4.51 -17.36
N SER A 14 -3.64 -4.30 -16.81
CA SER A 14 -4.71 -3.48 -17.40
C SER A 14 -5.60 -2.86 -16.30
N PRO A 15 -5.09 -1.92 -15.50
CA PRO A 15 -5.83 -1.33 -14.39
C PRO A 15 -7.03 -0.52 -14.90
N THR A 16 -8.20 -0.70 -14.27
CA THR A 16 -9.47 -0.17 -14.81
C THR A 16 -10.07 1.01 -14.06
N SER A 17 -9.88 1.18 -12.75
CA SER A 17 -10.37 2.39 -12.06
C SER A 17 -9.85 2.58 -10.62
N LEU A 18 -10.04 3.79 -10.11
CA LEU A 18 -9.82 4.17 -8.71
C LEU A 18 -10.92 3.62 -7.78
N ASP A 19 -12.07 3.22 -8.33
CA ASP A 19 -13.23 2.70 -7.58
C ASP A 19 -12.91 1.35 -6.92
N GLU A 20 -12.04 0.55 -7.54
CA GLU A 20 -11.58 -0.75 -7.02
C GLU A 20 -10.89 -0.62 -5.65
N LEU A 21 -10.16 0.48 -5.41
CA LEU A 21 -9.52 0.74 -4.11
C LEU A 21 -10.56 1.08 -3.04
N THR A 22 -11.65 1.73 -3.42
CA THR A 22 -12.76 2.07 -2.51
C THR A 22 -13.52 0.80 -2.10
N GLU A 23 -13.82 -0.08 -3.06
CA GLU A 23 -14.45 -1.38 -2.79
C GLU A 23 -13.59 -2.28 -1.91
N LEU A 24 -12.28 -2.32 -2.15
CA LEU A 24 -11.33 -3.04 -1.31
C LEU A 24 -11.36 -2.49 0.11
N ARG A 25 -11.31 -1.17 0.28
CA ARG A 25 -11.33 -0.53 1.59
C ARG A 25 -12.61 -0.83 2.37
N ILE A 26 -13.77 -0.77 1.69
CA ILE A 26 -15.05 -1.16 2.27
C ILE A 26 -14.99 -2.63 2.70
N SER A 27 -14.52 -3.52 1.85
CA SER A 27 -14.41 -4.96 2.15
C SER A 27 -13.53 -5.22 3.38
N LEU A 28 -12.38 -4.53 3.47
CA LEU A 28 -11.46 -4.64 4.61
C LEU A 28 -12.04 -4.08 5.91
N SER A 29 -12.91 -3.07 5.86
CA SER A 29 -13.57 -2.55 7.07
C SER A 29 -14.52 -3.55 7.73
N HIS A 30 -14.99 -4.56 7.00
CA HIS A 30 -15.83 -5.62 7.55
C HIS A 30 -15.03 -6.77 8.18
N ASN A 31 -13.71 -6.80 7.98
CA ASN A 31 -12.83 -7.83 8.54
C ASN A 31 -11.48 -7.24 8.99
N GLU A 32 -11.45 -6.77 10.23
CA GLU A 32 -10.26 -6.16 10.83
C GLU A 32 -9.05 -7.12 10.92
N GLN A 33 -9.28 -8.44 11.01
CA GLN A 33 -8.17 -9.41 10.99
C GLN A 33 -7.46 -9.41 9.63
N ILE A 34 -8.22 -9.56 8.54
CA ILE A 34 -7.66 -9.56 7.17
C ILE A 34 -6.99 -8.23 6.87
N LYS A 35 -7.59 -7.11 7.29
CA LYS A 35 -7.00 -5.78 7.18
C LYS A 35 -5.65 -5.69 7.88
N SER A 36 -5.53 -6.18 9.11
CA SER A 36 -4.27 -6.18 9.86
C SER A 36 -3.23 -7.11 9.23
N GLU A 37 -3.63 -8.28 8.75
CA GLU A 37 -2.73 -9.23 8.06
C GLU A 37 -2.20 -8.63 6.74
N LEU A 38 -3.05 -7.97 5.96
CA LEU A 38 -2.66 -7.30 4.73
C LEU A 38 -1.70 -6.14 4.99
N GLU A 39 -1.98 -5.31 6.00
CA GLU A 39 -1.09 -4.20 6.40
C GLU A 39 0.28 -4.72 6.83
N ARG A 40 0.33 -5.78 7.64
CA ARG A 40 1.59 -6.44 8.04
C ARG A 40 2.33 -7.02 6.85
N PHE A 41 1.62 -7.65 5.92
CA PHE A 41 2.22 -8.21 4.71
C PHE A 41 2.86 -7.12 3.84
N LEU A 42 2.14 -6.03 3.57
CA LEU A 42 2.64 -4.90 2.78
C LEU A 42 3.83 -4.23 3.46
N HIS A 43 3.77 -4.04 4.78
CA HIS A 43 4.90 -3.51 5.55
C HIS A 43 6.13 -4.43 5.48
N ALA A 44 5.95 -5.75 5.57
CA ALA A 44 7.05 -6.71 5.43
C ALA A 44 7.68 -6.66 4.02
N GLN A 45 6.86 -6.57 2.97
CA GLN A 45 7.35 -6.41 1.59
C GLN A 45 8.14 -5.11 1.41
N TRP A 46 7.62 -4.00 1.95
CA TRP A 46 8.33 -2.71 1.96
C TRP A 46 9.69 -2.81 2.65
N CYS A 47 9.76 -3.48 3.82
CA CYS A 47 11.02 -3.70 4.53
C CYS A 47 12.02 -4.52 3.72
N VAL A 48 11.56 -5.58 3.05
CA VAL A 48 12.39 -6.45 2.20
C VAL A 48 12.96 -5.66 1.02
N LEU A 49 12.14 -4.89 0.31
CA LEU A 49 12.60 -4.10 -0.83
C LEU A 49 13.61 -3.03 -0.42
N ASN A 50 13.38 -2.31 0.69
CA ASN A 50 14.37 -1.37 1.22
C ASN A 50 15.65 -2.07 1.71
N SER A 51 15.56 -3.29 2.22
CA SER A 51 16.74 -4.09 2.57
C SER A 51 17.54 -4.49 1.32
N LYS A 52 16.86 -4.88 0.25
CA LYS A 52 17.48 -5.18 -1.05
C LYS A 52 18.15 -3.94 -1.65
N ALA A 53 17.44 -2.82 -1.73
CA ALA A 53 17.99 -1.55 -2.22
C ALA A 53 19.26 -1.13 -1.47
N ARG A 54 19.30 -1.28 -0.13
CA ARG A 54 20.48 -0.93 0.67
C ARG A 54 21.72 -1.80 0.38
N LYS A 55 21.51 -3.01 -0.12
CA LYS A 55 22.58 -3.98 -0.39
C LYS A 55 22.98 -4.04 -1.87
N GLU A 56 22.16 -3.47 -2.75
CA GLU A 56 22.35 -3.56 -4.19
C GLU A 56 23.43 -2.57 -4.66
N LEU A 57 24.39 -3.08 -5.42
CA LEU A 57 25.51 -2.30 -5.96
C LEU A 57 25.18 -1.73 -7.34
N ASP A 58 24.34 -2.43 -8.11
CA ASP A 58 23.83 -1.94 -9.38
C ASP A 58 22.82 -0.80 -9.17
N GLU A 59 23.08 0.37 -9.76
CA GLU A 59 22.25 1.56 -9.53
C GLU A 59 20.85 1.42 -10.15
N ASP A 60 20.73 0.80 -11.32
CA ASP A 60 19.45 0.66 -12.01
C ASP A 60 18.54 -0.30 -11.23
N ILE A 61 19.09 -1.44 -10.80
CA ILE A 61 18.36 -2.41 -9.97
C ILE A 61 18.01 -1.82 -8.60
N ARG A 62 18.92 -1.02 -8.01
CA ARG A 62 18.66 -0.33 -6.74
C ARG A 62 17.48 0.63 -6.87
N MET A 63 17.43 1.42 -7.94
CA MET A 63 16.32 2.32 -8.22
C MET A 63 15.01 1.55 -8.38
N GLU A 64 15.01 0.41 -9.08
CA GLU A 64 13.82 -0.44 -9.19
C GLU A 64 13.29 -0.90 -7.84
N TYR A 65 14.17 -1.37 -6.93
CA TYR A 65 13.76 -1.74 -5.58
C TYR A 65 13.22 -0.57 -4.76
N GLN A 66 13.81 0.62 -4.91
CA GLN A 66 13.34 1.84 -4.25
C GLN A 66 11.98 2.28 -4.78
N HIS A 67 11.79 2.26 -6.10
CA HIS A 67 10.52 2.55 -6.73
C HIS A 67 9.44 1.57 -6.29
N ALA A 68 9.73 0.27 -6.29
CA ALA A 68 8.79 -0.75 -5.82
C ALA A 68 8.43 -0.54 -4.33
N ALA A 69 9.41 -0.22 -3.48
CA ALA A 69 9.14 0.11 -2.08
C ALA A 69 8.26 1.37 -1.95
N HIS A 70 8.55 2.41 -2.74
CA HIS A 70 7.76 3.63 -2.74
C HIS A 70 6.30 3.37 -3.14
N THR A 71 6.08 2.65 -4.23
CA THR A 71 4.74 2.28 -4.69
C THR A 71 3.96 1.50 -3.64
N ILE A 72 4.60 0.56 -2.92
CA ILE A 72 3.94 -0.15 -1.82
C ILE A 72 3.54 0.81 -0.70
N ALA A 73 4.38 1.78 -0.35
CA ALA A 73 4.06 2.77 0.68
C ALA A 73 2.89 3.66 0.25
N GLU A 74 2.85 4.11 -1.00
CA GLU A 74 1.75 4.91 -1.55
C GLU A 74 0.43 4.14 -1.54
N ILE A 75 0.42 2.90 -2.07
CA ILE A 75 -0.77 2.05 -2.10
C ILE A 75 -1.25 1.76 -0.67
N SER A 76 -0.34 1.46 0.25
CA SER A 76 -0.69 1.25 1.66
C SER A 76 -1.34 2.52 2.26
N GLY A 77 -0.80 3.69 1.94
CA GLY A 77 -1.41 4.97 2.30
C GLY A 77 -2.82 5.13 1.73
N MET A 78 -3.06 4.74 0.47
CA MET A 78 -4.39 4.82 -0.12
C MET A 78 -5.40 3.86 0.53
N ILE A 79 -4.97 2.65 0.87
CA ILE A 79 -5.85 1.61 1.45
C ILE A 79 -6.19 1.90 2.91
N PHE A 80 -5.19 2.30 3.73
CA PHE A 80 -5.33 2.35 5.18
C PHE A 80 -5.41 3.76 5.78
N ARG A 81 -5.25 4.82 4.98
CA ARG A 81 -5.37 6.20 5.49
C ARG A 81 -6.75 6.41 6.10
N PRO A 82 -6.85 7.00 7.30
CA PRO A 82 -8.13 7.28 7.93
C PRO A 82 -8.96 8.25 7.07
N ASP A 83 -10.29 8.03 6.99
CA ASP A 83 -11.22 8.90 6.23
C ASP A 83 -11.23 10.34 6.74
N LYS A 84 -10.90 10.52 8.02
CA LYS A 84 -10.73 11.85 8.62
C LYS A 84 -9.27 12.01 9.01
N PRO A 85 -8.60 13.10 8.60
CA PRO A 85 -7.27 13.40 9.11
C PRO A 85 -7.35 13.48 10.64
N ILE A 86 -6.46 12.73 11.31
CA ILE A 86 -6.28 12.84 12.75
C ILE A 86 -5.73 14.25 12.99
N GLN A 87 -6.47 15.10 13.70
CA GLN A 87 -5.98 16.42 14.10
C GLN A 87 -4.78 16.22 15.02
N THR A 88 -3.59 16.62 14.57
CA THR A 88 -2.34 16.57 15.37
C THR A 88 -2.17 17.80 16.25
N THR A 89 -3.06 18.79 16.19
CA THR A 89 -3.13 19.91 17.14
C THR A 89 -3.74 19.45 18.47
N GLY A 90 -2.96 18.72 19.25
CA GLY A 90 -3.11 18.80 20.70
C GLY A 90 -2.80 20.24 21.12
N THR A 91 -3.72 20.89 21.81
CA THR A 91 -3.49 22.16 22.50
C THR A 91 -2.21 22.05 23.33
N LEU A 92 -1.15 22.74 22.91
CA LEU A 92 0.00 22.99 23.78
C LEU A 92 -0.55 23.71 25.02
N PRO A 93 -0.20 23.26 26.25
CA PRO A 93 -0.58 23.98 27.45
C PRO A 93 0.02 25.38 27.37
N ALA A 94 -0.83 26.40 27.52
CA ALA A 94 -0.38 27.78 27.63
C ALA A 94 0.51 27.90 28.88
N VAL A 95 1.77 28.27 28.66
CA VAL A 95 2.70 28.69 29.73
C VAL A 95 2.41 30.14 30.07
#